data_AF-A0A536P986-F1
#
_entry.id   AF-A0A536P986-F1
#
_cell.length_a   1.000
_cell.length_b   1.000
_cell.length_c   1.000
_cell.angle_alpha   90.00
_cell.angle_beta   90.00
_cell.angle_gamma   90.00
#
_symmetry.space_group_name_H-M   'P 1'
#
loop_
_entity.id
_entity.type
_entity.pdbx_description
1 polymer ?
#
loop_
_entity_poly.entity_id
_entity_poly.type
_entity_poly.pdbx_seq_one_letter_code
_entity_poly.pdbx_strand_id
1 'polypeptide(L)'
;MRVDEFVTRRRPEWERLEALLHRAGAGGPLGLRAREVLSLAALYRRATADLARAQRDWPTEPVASYLNGLVARGHAAVYRPQREAGKELGIFYRRTLPQTYRAAAPFLLA
;
A
#
# COMPACT_ATOMS: atom_id res chain seq x y z
N MET A 1 7.50 29.17 -3.83
CA MET A 1 6.15 28.80 -3.36
C MET A 1 6.16 28.91 -1.84
N ARG A 2 5.11 29.40 -1.19
CA ARG A 2 5.01 29.35 0.29
C ARG A 2 4.41 28.01 0.72
N VAL A 3 4.68 27.60 1.96
CA VAL A 3 4.18 26.32 2.49
C VAL A 3 2.65 26.27 2.46
N ASP A 4 1.96 27.37 2.80
CA ASP A 4 0.50 27.49 2.72
C ASP A 4 -0.04 27.22 1.32
N GLU A 5 0.55 27.83 0.28
CA GLU A 5 0.08 27.65 -1.09
C GLU A 5 0.25 26.20 -1.55
N PHE A 6 1.34 25.56 -1.15
CA PHE A 6 1.59 24.14 -1.41
C PHE A 6 0.54 23.26 -0.72
N VAL A 7 0.29 23.52 0.56
CA VAL A 7 -0.72 22.81 1.35
C VAL A 7 -2.10 22.99 0.73
N THR A 8 -2.54 24.22 0.44
CA THR A 8 -3.87 24.47 -0.12
C THR A 8 -4.09 23.75 -1.45
N ARG A 9 -3.07 23.70 -2.32
CA ARG A 9 -3.18 23.00 -3.62
C ARG A 9 -3.20 21.49 -3.49
N ARG A 10 -2.43 20.92 -2.55
CA ARG A 10 -2.25 19.47 -2.41
C ARG A 10 -3.21 18.80 -1.44
N ARG A 11 -3.75 19.54 -0.48
CA ARG A 11 -4.70 19.07 0.53
C ARG A 11 -5.87 18.24 -0.04
N PRO A 12 -6.51 18.60 -1.17
CA PRO A 12 -7.58 17.78 -1.74
C PRO A 12 -7.12 16.38 -2.17
N GLU A 13 -5.88 16.23 -2.63
CA GLU A 13 -5.31 14.92 -2.97
C GLU A 13 -5.01 14.09 -1.71
N TRP A 14 -4.52 14.75 -0.65
CA TRP A 14 -4.23 14.10 0.63
C TRP A 14 -5.51 13.61 1.33
N GLU A 15 -6.57 14.42 1.32
CA GLU A 15 -7.87 14.05 1.88
C GLU A 15 -8.51 12.87 1.14
N ARG A 16 -8.36 12.81 -0.19
CA ARG A 16 -8.80 11.64 -0.98
C ARG A 16 -8.02 10.37 -0.61
N LEU A 17 -6.71 10.48 -0.44
CA LEU A 17 -5.89 9.35 0.00
C LEU A 17 -6.33 8.90 1.40
N GLU A 18 -6.53 9.84 2.33
CA GLU A 18 -6.96 9.55 3.69
C GLU A 18 -8.33 8.86 3.73
N ALA A 19 -9.30 9.32 2.94
CA ALA A 19 -10.61 8.68 2.83
C ALA A 19 -10.52 7.23 2.29
N LEU A 20 -9.66 7.00 1.29
CA LEU A 20 -9.42 5.66 0.75
C LEU A 20 -8.71 4.76 1.78
N LEU A 21 -7.74 5.29 2.53
CA LEU A 21 -7.08 4.57 3.61
C LEU A 21 -8.05 4.22 4.76
N HIS A 22 -8.96 5.13 5.08
CA HIS A 22 -9.97 4.90 6.10
C HIS A 22 -10.94 3.79 5.68
N ARG A 23 -11.36 3.76 4.41
CA ARG A 23 -12.15 2.65 3.84
C ARG A 23 -11.38 1.34 3.83
N ALA A 24 -10.09 1.37 3.47
CA ALA A 24 -9.21 0.20 3.50
C ALA A 24 -9.12 -0.42 4.90
N GLY A 25 -8.98 0.43 5.92
CA GLY A 25 -8.87 0.03 7.32
C GLY A 25 -10.19 -0.44 7.93
N ALA A 26 -11.30 0.25 7.63
CA ALA A 26 -12.61 -0.02 8.24
C ALA A 26 -13.37 -1.20 7.60
N GLY A 27 -13.23 -1.42 6.29
CA GLY A 27 -13.96 -2.47 5.56
C GLY A 27 -13.29 -3.85 5.60
N GLY A 28 -12.06 -3.94 6.11
CA GLY A 28 -11.23 -5.12 5.90
C GLY A 28 -10.97 -5.43 4.42
N PRO A 29 -10.27 -6.52 4.11
CA PRO A 29 -9.75 -6.84 2.76
C PRO A 29 -10.81 -7.12 1.67
N LEU A 30 -12.10 -6.90 1.94
CA LEU A 30 -13.22 -7.03 0.99
C LEU A 30 -13.78 -5.67 0.53
N GLY A 31 -13.32 -4.56 1.10
CA GLY A 31 -13.93 -3.24 0.89
C GLY A 31 -13.44 -2.43 -0.31
N LEU A 32 -12.27 -2.76 -0.87
CA LEU A 32 -11.67 -2.01 -1.98
C LEU A 32 -11.67 -2.83 -3.26
N ARG A 33 -12.30 -2.31 -4.31
CA ARG A 33 -12.25 -2.89 -5.66
C ARG A 33 -10.83 -2.74 -6.23
N ALA A 34 -10.41 -3.63 -7.13
CA ALA A 34 -9.08 -3.57 -7.76
C ALA A 34 -8.72 -2.19 -8.34
N ARG A 35 -9.72 -1.47 -8.90
CA ARG A 35 -9.57 -0.10 -9.40
C ARG A 35 -9.25 0.92 -8.31
N GLU A 36 -9.81 0.74 -7.12
CA GLU A 36 -9.56 1.61 -5.97
C GLU A 36 -8.18 1.34 -5.37
N VAL A 37 -7.68 0.09 -5.41
CA VAL A 37 -6.31 -0.26 -5.02
C VAL A 37 -5.27 0.41 -5.94
N LEU A 38 -5.50 0.37 -7.25
CA LEU A 38 -4.63 1.07 -8.21
C LEU A 38 -4.63 2.59 -7.99
N SER A 39 -5.81 3.15 -7.69
CA SER A 39 -5.96 4.57 -7.38
C SER A 39 -5.27 4.94 -6.07
N LEU A 40 -5.39 4.11 -5.04
CA LEU A 40 -4.68 4.23 -3.77
C LEU A 40 -3.17 4.24 -3.99
N ALA A 41 -2.63 3.27 -4.74
CA ALA A 41 -1.20 3.19 -5.04
C ALA A 41 -0.69 4.40 -5.82
N ALA A 42 -1.47 4.93 -6.76
CA ALA A 42 -1.13 6.14 -7.51
C ALA A 42 -1.10 7.39 -6.61
N LEU A 43 -2.11 7.56 -5.75
CA LEU A 43 -2.19 8.66 -4.79
C LEU A 43 -1.10 8.57 -3.72
N TYR A 44 -0.79 7.35 -3.25
CA TYR A 44 0.30 7.09 -2.31
C TYR A 44 1.64 7.56 -2.88
N ARG A 45 2.00 7.17 -4.11
CA ARG A 45 3.25 7.61 -4.76
C ARG A 45 3.34 9.14 -4.87
N ARG A 46 2.22 9.81 -5.17
CA ARG A 46 2.16 11.28 -5.22
C ARG A 46 2.39 11.89 -3.85
N ALA A 47 1.75 11.36 -2.80
CA ALA A 47 1.94 11.83 -1.43
C ALA A 47 3.39 11.62 -0.94
N THR A 48 4.05 10.52 -1.33
CA THR A 48 5.48 10.30 -1.03
C THR A 48 6.37 11.32 -1.74
N ALA A 49 6.06 11.67 -2.99
CA ALA A 49 6.80 12.72 -3.71
C ALA A 49 6.58 14.11 -3.07
N ASP A 50 5.36 14.41 -2.64
CA ASP A 50 5.03 15.63 -1.90
C ASP A 50 5.73 15.67 -0.54
N LEU A 51 5.86 14.53 0.16
CA LEU A 51 6.63 14.42 1.40
C LEU A 51 8.11 14.72 1.18
N ALA A 52 8.72 14.14 0.15
CA ALA A 52 10.12 14.41 -0.19
C ALA A 52 10.35 15.90 -0.49
N ARG A 53 9.40 16.54 -1.18
CA ARG A 53 9.43 17.98 -1.43
C ARG A 53 9.26 18.80 -0.15
N ALA A 54 8.31 18.42 0.70
CA ALA A 54 8.06 19.09 1.97
C ALA A 54 9.27 18.96 2.93
N GLN A 55 9.91 17.80 3.00
CA GLN A 55 11.12 17.61 3.81
C GLN A 55 12.31 18.42 3.28
N ARG A 56 12.43 18.57 1.96
CA ARG A 56 13.53 19.34 1.35
C ARG A 56 13.36 20.84 1.55
N ASP A 57 12.15 21.35 1.31
CA ASP A 57 11.89 22.79 1.25
C ASP A 57 11.45 23.33 2.64
N TRP A 58 10.82 22.50 3.49
CA TRP A 58 10.25 22.90 4.79
C TRP A 58 10.33 21.79 5.87
N PRO A 59 11.54 21.38 6.29
CA PRO A 59 11.73 20.24 7.20
C PRO A 59 11.11 20.45 8.60
N THR A 60 11.03 21.69 9.09
CA THR A 60 10.50 22.03 10.41
C THR A 60 8.99 22.32 10.42
N GLU A 61 8.35 22.35 9.25
CA GLU A 61 6.92 22.70 9.16
C GLU A 61 6.02 21.50 9.47
N PRO A 62 4.82 21.73 10.05
CA PRO A 62 3.88 20.67 10.40
C PRO A 62 3.45 19.81 9.20
N VAL A 63 3.49 20.37 7.99
CA VAL A 63 3.13 19.66 6.75
C VAL A 63 4.00 18.43 6.51
N ALA A 64 5.30 18.49 6.84
CA ALA A 64 6.23 17.38 6.63
C ALA A 64 5.87 16.22 7.57
N SER A 65 5.55 16.53 8.84
CA SER A 65 5.11 15.55 9.83
C SER A 65 3.76 14.93 9.45
N TYR A 66 2.80 15.75 9.01
CA TYR A 66 1.48 15.28 8.55
C TYR A 66 1.61 14.30 7.37
N LEU A 67 2.38 14.68 6.34
CA LEU A 67 2.64 13.84 5.17
C LEU A 67 3.36 12.55 5.55
N ASN A 68 4.28 12.59 6.50
CA ASN A 68 4.98 11.41 7.00
C ASN A 68 3.98 10.42 7.64
N GLY A 69 3.08 10.90 8.50
CA GLY A 69 2.03 10.09 9.09
C GLY A 69 1.05 9.52 8.05
N LEU A 70 0.71 10.29 7.02
CA LEU A 70 -0.14 9.85 5.92
C LEU A 70 0.53 8.73 5.09
N VAL A 71 1.82 8.89 4.76
CA VAL A 71 2.61 7.88 4.04
C VAL A 71 2.80 6.62 4.89
N ALA A 72 3.04 6.74 6.19
CA ALA A 72 3.15 5.58 7.08
C ALA A 72 1.87 4.73 7.10
N ARG A 73 0.70 5.38 7.21
CA ARG A 73 -0.61 4.70 7.09
C ARG A 73 -0.83 4.10 5.70
N GLY A 74 -0.41 4.82 4.66
CA GLY A 74 -0.44 4.36 3.27
C GLY A 74 0.37 3.10 3.03
N HIS A 75 1.57 3.03 3.60
CA HIS A 75 2.45 1.86 3.50
C HIS A 75 1.79 0.62 4.09
N ALA A 76 1.19 0.73 5.28
CA ALA A 76 0.43 -0.37 5.89
C ALA A 76 -0.77 -0.81 5.04
N ALA A 77 -1.44 0.09 4.33
CA ALA A 77 -2.57 -0.28 3.47
C ALA A 77 -2.15 -0.93 2.15
N VAL A 78 -1.03 -0.49 1.55
CA VAL A 78 -0.52 -1.01 0.27
C VAL A 78 0.22 -2.33 0.44
N TYR A 79 1.01 -2.48 1.51
CA TYR A 79 1.86 -3.66 1.74
C TYR A 79 1.25 -4.72 2.66
N ARG A 80 0.09 -4.46 3.27
CA ARG A 80 -0.61 -5.54 3.99
C ARG A 80 -1.01 -6.60 2.96
N PRO A 81 -0.61 -7.87 3.15
CA PRO A 81 -0.88 -8.90 2.17
C PRO A 81 -2.39 -9.03 2.00
N GLN A 82 -2.85 -8.65 0.82
CA GLN A 82 -4.21 -8.93 0.34
C GLN A 82 -4.43 -10.42 0.56
N ARG A 83 -5.42 -10.79 1.38
CA ARG A 83 -5.65 -12.17 1.87
C ARG A 83 -5.72 -13.24 0.77
N GLU A 84 -5.89 -12.85 -0.50
CA GLU A 84 -5.75 -13.74 -1.65
C GLU A 84 -4.35 -14.35 -1.75
N ALA A 85 -3.28 -13.58 -1.50
CA ALA A 85 -1.92 -14.11 -1.45
C ALA A 85 -1.75 -15.16 -0.35
N GLY A 86 -2.41 -15.01 0.80
CA GLY A 86 -2.36 -16.00 1.88
C GLY A 86 -3.19 -17.26 1.59
N LYS A 87 -4.31 -17.11 0.88
CA LYS A 87 -5.16 -18.24 0.46
C LYS A 87 -4.51 -19.01 -0.68
N GLU A 88 -3.90 -18.32 -1.65
CA GLU A 88 -3.10 -18.92 -2.71
C GLU A 88 -1.79 -19.52 -2.19
N LEU A 89 -1.07 -18.89 -1.25
CA LEU A 89 0.06 -19.54 -0.58
C LEU A 89 -0.38 -20.81 0.16
N GLY A 90 -1.52 -20.77 0.86
CA GLY A 90 -2.07 -21.93 1.56
C GLY A 90 -2.45 -23.07 0.61
N ILE A 91 -3.07 -22.76 -0.54
CA ILE A 91 -3.36 -23.73 -1.60
C ILE A 91 -2.07 -24.23 -2.25
N PHE A 92 -1.09 -23.36 -2.51
CA PHE A 92 0.21 -23.71 -3.07
C PHE A 92 0.98 -24.66 -2.15
N TYR A 93 1.01 -24.37 -0.84
CA TYR A 93 1.70 -25.19 0.13
C TYR A 93 0.97 -26.52 0.41
N ARG A 94 -0.38 -26.53 0.40
CA ARG A 94 -1.17 -27.76 0.61
C ARG A 94 -1.37 -28.60 -0.65
N ARG A 95 -1.30 -28.02 -1.85
CA ARG A 95 -1.69 -28.70 -3.10
C ARG A 95 -0.54 -28.78 -4.10
N THR A 96 0.20 -27.68 -4.33
CA THR A 96 1.28 -27.64 -5.33
C THR A 96 2.54 -28.34 -4.82
N LEU A 97 2.97 -28.10 -3.57
CA LEU A 97 4.15 -28.77 -3.00
C LEU A 97 4.07 -30.32 -2.96
N PRO A 98 2.99 -30.95 -2.45
CA PRO A 98 2.93 -32.42 -2.42
C PRO A 98 2.77 -33.04 -3.82
N GLN A 99 2.21 -32.32 -4.79
CA GLN A 99 2.08 -32.79 -6.17
C GLN A 99 3.44 -32.80 -6.89
N THR A 100 4.23 -31.74 -6.74
CA THR A 100 5.58 -31.68 -7.31
C THR A 100 6.52 -32.69 -6.66
N TYR A 101 6.41 -32.90 -5.34
CA TYR A 101 7.22 -33.90 -4.63
C TYR A 101 6.88 -35.34 -5.04
N ARG A 102 5.60 -35.67 -5.23
CA ARG A 102 5.18 -36.98 -5.73
C ARG A 102 5.56 -37.21 -7.21
N ALA A 103 5.59 -36.17 -8.03
CA ALA A 103 6.00 -36.27 -9.42
C ALA A 103 7.53 -36.42 -9.59
N ALA A 104 8.33 -35.87 -8.66
CA ALA A 104 9.79 -35.94 -8.70
C ALA A 104 10.40 -37.12 -7.90
N ALA A 105 9.60 -37.83 -7.10
CA ALA A 105 10.02 -39.02 -6.36
C ALA A 105 10.71 -40.13 -7.19
N PRO A 106 10.36 -40.39 -8.47
CA PRO A 106 11.02 -41.42 -9.28
C PRO A 106 12.44 -41.07 -9.73
N PHE A 107 12.84 -39.79 -9.64
CA PHE A 107 14.15 -39.32 -10.11
C PHE A 107 15.19 -39.16 -8.99
N LEU A 108 14.78 -39.27 -7.71
CA LEU A 108 15.67 -39.16 -6.55
C LEU A 108 16.04 -40.53 -5.93
N LEU A 109 15.45 -41.63 -6.42
CA LEU A 109 15.73 -43.01 -6.00
C LEU A 109 16.42 -43.81 -7.12
N ALA A 110 17.46 -43.22 -7.74
CA ALA A 110 18.41 -43.91 -8.61
C ALA A 110 19.79 -43.92 -7.96
#